data_AF-A0A6G9CWM1-F1
#
_entry.id   AF-A0A6G9CWM1-F1
#
_cell.length_a   1.000
_cell.length_b   1.000
_cell.length_c   1.000
_cell.angle_alpha   90.00
_cell.angle_beta   90.00
_cell.angle_gamma   90.00
#
_symmetry.space_group_name_H-M   'P 1'
#
loop_
_entity.id
_entity.type
_entity.pdbx_description
1 polymer ?
#
loop_
_entity_poly.entity_id
_entity_poly.type
_entity_poly.pdbx_seq_one_letter_code
_entity_poly.pdbx_strand_id
1 'polypeptide(L)'
;MRPDPELPITSQLRSGIETFVDAVIEHPTIYLAVMRMAGSGDVRMRTIYRGMRRTFTTWIVAALTNLGIESNATVEATIAGWQAFMEEIVVNWIDEPTLERGEMVDLCERIFYHCLPAAGISVEQIVAATVAATASESGATQL
;
A
#
# COMPACT_ATOMS: atom_id res chain seq x y z
N MET A 1 -2.49 -11.39 -1.18
CA MET A 1 -3.42 -10.33 -0.73
C MET A 1 -3.58 -9.34 -1.85
N ARG A 2 -4.81 -9.13 -2.27
CA ARG A 2 -5.21 -8.19 -3.30
C ARG A 2 -6.29 -7.35 -2.62
N PRO A 3 -6.16 -6.01 -2.49
CA PRO A 3 -7.28 -5.22 -2.00
C PRO A 3 -8.53 -5.51 -2.82
N ASP A 4 -9.69 -5.43 -2.20
CA ASP A 4 -10.93 -5.84 -2.87
C ASP A 4 -11.25 -4.85 -4.01
N PRO A 5 -11.18 -5.28 -5.29
CA PRO A 5 -11.42 -4.37 -6.42
C PRO A 5 -12.87 -3.89 -6.49
N GLU A 6 -13.80 -4.55 -5.79
CA GLU A 6 -15.22 -4.19 -5.75
C GLU A 6 -15.51 -3.07 -4.73
N LEU A 7 -14.53 -2.73 -3.88
CA LEU A 7 -14.68 -1.60 -2.96
C LEU A 7 -14.55 -0.26 -3.69
N PRO A 8 -15.21 0.80 -3.16
CA PRO A 8 -14.91 2.18 -3.51
C PRO A 8 -13.40 2.43 -3.56
N ILE A 9 -12.90 3.16 -4.57
CA ILE A 9 -11.45 3.31 -4.74
C ILE A 9 -10.82 4.03 -3.54
N THR A 10 -11.60 4.89 -2.87
CA THR A 10 -11.23 5.59 -1.64
C THR A 10 -11.03 4.63 -0.47
N SER A 11 -11.62 3.44 -0.52
CA SER A 11 -11.54 2.41 0.53
C SER A 11 -10.58 1.28 0.16
N GLN A 12 -10.21 1.11 -1.11
CA GLN A 12 -9.32 0.04 -1.57
C GLN A 12 -7.94 0.09 -0.91
N LEU A 13 -7.34 1.28 -0.79
CA LEU A 13 -6.04 1.44 -0.15
C LEU A 13 -6.08 0.97 1.31
N ARG A 14 -7.03 1.50 2.09
CA ARG A 14 -7.24 1.13 3.49
C ARG A 14 -7.47 -0.37 3.67
N SER A 15 -8.39 -0.93 2.90
CA SER A 15 -8.66 -2.38 2.90
C SER A 15 -7.41 -3.20 2.59
N GLY A 16 -6.59 -2.73 1.65
CA GLY A 16 -5.30 -3.35 1.30
C GLY A 16 -4.31 -3.37 2.46
N ILE A 17 -4.18 -2.25 3.16
CA ILE A 17 -3.32 -2.10 4.34
C ILE A 17 -3.82 -3.01 5.46
N GLU A 18 -5.11 -2.99 5.77
CA GLU A 18 -5.72 -3.82 6.82
C GLU A 18 -5.53 -5.32 6.51
N THR A 19 -5.78 -5.73 5.27
CA THR A 19 -5.58 -7.11 4.84
C THR A 19 -4.13 -7.54 5.01
N PHE A 20 -3.18 -6.67 4.65
CA PHE A 20 -1.75 -6.92 4.86
C PHE A 20 -1.42 -7.08 6.34
N VAL A 21 -1.85 -6.11 7.15
CA VAL A 21 -1.63 -6.09 8.60
C VAL A 21 -2.19 -7.35 9.25
N ASP A 22 -3.43 -7.74 8.94
CA ASP A 22 -4.08 -8.90 9.53
C ASP A 22 -3.36 -10.20 9.20
N ALA A 23 -2.97 -10.39 7.94
CA ALA A 23 -2.25 -11.58 7.54
C ALA A 23 -0.84 -11.67 8.14
N VAL A 24 -0.19 -10.53 8.39
CA VAL A 24 1.11 -10.51 9.09
C VAL A 24 0.94 -10.81 10.58
N ILE A 25 -0.07 -10.22 11.22
CA ILE A 25 -0.38 -10.43 12.65
C ILE A 25 -0.88 -11.85 12.92
N GLU A 26 -1.55 -12.50 11.95
CA GLU A 26 -1.97 -13.90 12.07
C GLU A 26 -0.76 -14.85 12.15
N HIS A 27 0.35 -14.51 11.47
CA HIS A 27 1.54 -15.35 11.37
C HIS A 27 2.88 -14.58 11.54
N PRO A 28 3.10 -13.92 12.70
CA PRO A 28 4.19 -12.96 12.87
C PRO A 28 5.56 -13.62 12.79
N THR A 29 5.72 -14.82 13.36
CA THR A 29 6.99 -15.57 13.33
C THR A 29 7.46 -15.88 11.91
N ILE A 30 6.52 -16.27 11.03
CA ILE A 30 6.82 -16.59 9.63
C ILE A 30 7.26 -15.32 8.91
N TYR A 31 6.50 -14.23 9.08
CA TYR A 31 6.78 -12.97 8.44
C TYR A 31 8.14 -12.39 8.85
N LEU A 32 8.43 -12.35 10.17
CA LEU A 32 9.71 -11.88 10.70
C LEU A 32 10.89 -12.75 10.23
N ALA A 33 10.72 -14.07 10.12
CA ALA A 33 11.75 -14.96 9.59
C ALA A 33 12.07 -14.63 8.12
N VAL A 34 11.06 -14.39 7.29
CA VAL A 34 11.24 -13.97 5.89
C VAL A 34 11.97 -12.63 5.81
N MET A 35 11.59 -11.64 6.63
CA MET A 35 12.25 -10.33 6.67
C MET A 35 13.72 -10.44 7.03
N ARG A 36 14.05 -11.21 8.08
CA ARG A 36 15.45 -11.44 8.49
C ARG A 36 16.25 -12.14 7.41
N MET A 37 15.69 -13.14 6.74
CA MET A 37 16.37 -13.82 5.63
C MET A 37 16.60 -12.88 4.44
N ALA A 38 15.65 -12.00 4.11
CA ALA A 38 15.81 -11.00 3.07
C ALA A 38 16.92 -9.97 3.42
N GLY A 39 17.06 -9.63 4.70
CA GLY A 39 18.10 -8.74 5.22
C GLY A 39 19.50 -9.37 5.33
N SER A 40 19.60 -10.70 5.37
CA SER A 40 20.86 -11.44 5.59
C SER A 40 21.93 -11.28 4.50
N GLY A 41 21.60 -10.67 3.35
CA GLY A 41 22.51 -10.47 2.24
C GLY A 41 22.48 -11.55 1.15
N ASP A 42 21.74 -12.66 1.36
CA ASP A 42 21.51 -13.67 0.33
C ASP A 42 20.75 -13.08 -0.87
N VAL A 43 21.37 -13.12 -2.06
CA VAL A 43 20.82 -12.53 -3.30
C VAL A 43 19.54 -13.21 -3.74
N ARG A 44 19.43 -14.54 -3.58
CA ARG A 44 18.25 -15.32 -3.96
C ARG A 44 17.08 -14.96 -3.05
N MET A 45 17.30 -14.90 -1.73
CA MET A 45 16.25 -14.51 -0.78
C MET A 45 15.79 -13.07 -0.98
N ARG A 46 16.73 -12.15 -1.21
CA ARG A 46 16.40 -10.76 -1.58
C ARG A 46 15.57 -10.67 -2.87
N THR A 47 15.83 -11.54 -3.84
CA THR A 47 15.06 -11.59 -5.10
C THR A 47 13.64 -12.10 -4.87
N ILE A 48 13.48 -13.18 -4.10
CA ILE A 48 12.17 -13.73 -3.74
C ILE A 48 11.33 -12.68 -3.01
N TYR A 49 11.91 -12.04 -1.99
CA TYR A 49 11.25 -10.97 -1.24
C TYR A 49 10.84 -9.79 -2.13
N ARG A 50 11.74 -9.29 -2.99
CA ARG A 50 11.39 -8.24 -3.97
C ARG A 50 10.26 -8.66 -4.92
N GLY A 51 10.22 -9.93 -5.33
CA GLY A 51 9.15 -10.48 -6.17
C GLY A 51 7.79 -10.45 -5.46
N MET A 52 7.75 -10.86 -4.19
CA MET A 52 6.53 -10.80 -3.37
C MET A 52 6.02 -9.35 -3.25
N ARG A 53 6.93 -8.41 -2.95
CA ARG A 53 6.59 -6.99 -2.78
C ARG A 53 6.06 -6.35 -4.06
N ARG A 54 6.64 -6.72 -5.21
CA ARG A 54 6.27 -6.17 -6.52
C ARG A 54 4.78 -6.35 -6.81
N THR A 55 4.17 -7.45 -6.39
CA THR A 55 2.74 -7.70 -6.63
C THR A 55 1.87 -6.60 -6.04
N PHE A 56 2.13 -6.21 -4.79
CA PHE A 56 1.37 -5.16 -4.11
C PHE A 56 1.61 -3.78 -4.74
N THR A 57 2.88 -3.46 -5.03
CA THR A 57 3.27 -2.22 -5.73
C THR A 57 2.57 -2.11 -7.09
N THR A 58 2.61 -3.16 -7.92
CA THR A 58 1.96 -3.20 -9.24
C THR A 58 0.46 -2.94 -9.12
N TRP A 59 -0.15 -3.46 -8.07
CA TRP A 59 -1.58 -3.32 -7.85
C TRP A 59 -1.99 -1.87 -7.57
N ILE A 60 -1.24 -1.17 -6.72
CA ILE A 60 -1.45 0.24 -6.43
C ILE A 60 -1.17 1.10 -7.66
N VAL A 61 -0.09 0.82 -8.39
CA VAL A 61 0.24 1.53 -9.63
C VAL A 61 -0.87 1.38 -10.68
N ALA A 62 -1.46 0.19 -10.80
CA ALA A 62 -2.60 -0.03 -11.69
C ALA A 62 -3.83 0.78 -11.25
N ALA A 63 -4.11 0.86 -9.94
CA ALA A 63 -5.20 1.69 -9.42
C ALA A 63 -4.99 3.19 -9.72
N LEU A 64 -3.77 3.70 -9.55
CA LEU A 64 -3.42 5.07 -9.92
C LEU A 64 -3.58 5.32 -11.43
N THR A 65 -3.18 4.36 -12.26
CA THR A 65 -3.34 4.43 -13.71
C THR A 65 -4.81 4.51 -14.12
N ASN A 66 -5.68 3.72 -13.47
CA ASN A 66 -7.13 3.76 -13.69
C ASN A 66 -7.75 5.11 -13.29
N LEU A 67 -7.12 5.84 -12.38
CA LEU A 67 -7.50 7.20 -11.98
C LEU A 67 -6.92 8.29 -12.90
N GLY A 68 -6.25 7.92 -13.98
CA GLY A 68 -5.65 8.85 -14.94
C GLY A 68 -4.28 9.40 -14.50
N ILE A 69 -3.65 8.80 -13.48
CA ILE A 69 -2.30 9.15 -13.06
C ILE A 69 -1.32 8.28 -13.84
N GLU A 70 -0.46 8.90 -14.64
CA GLU A 70 0.54 8.19 -15.44
C GLU A 70 1.56 7.47 -14.54
N SER A 71 1.77 6.18 -14.78
CA SER A 71 2.85 5.44 -14.16
C SER A 71 4.19 5.80 -14.80
N ASN A 72 5.14 6.23 -13.99
CA ASN A 72 6.53 6.45 -14.39
C ASN A 72 7.48 5.91 -13.30
N ALA A 73 8.79 5.92 -13.59
CA ALA A 73 9.80 5.38 -12.68
C ALA A 73 9.78 6.06 -11.29
N THR A 74 9.45 7.35 -11.22
CA THR A 74 9.34 8.09 -9.95
C THR A 74 8.13 7.61 -9.14
N VAL A 75 6.98 7.43 -9.79
CA VAL A 75 5.76 6.89 -9.15
C VAL A 75 6.02 5.48 -8.63
N GLU A 76 6.54 4.59 -9.48
CA GLU A 76 6.83 3.20 -9.10
C GLU A 76 7.81 3.11 -7.92
N ALA A 77 8.90 3.90 -7.96
CA ALA A 77 9.87 3.96 -6.87
C ALA A 77 9.25 4.49 -5.58
N THR A 78 8.38 5.50 -5.68
CA THR A 78 7.68 6.08 -4.53
C THR A 78 6.75 5.08 -3.86
N ILE A 79 5.95 4.35 -4.64
CA ILE A 79 5.03 3.33 -4.10
C ILE A 79 5.83 2.18 -3.46
N ALA A 80 6.91 1.73 -4.10
CA ALA A 80 7.79 0.71 -3.53
C ALA A 80 8.48 1.18 -2.23
N GLY A 81 8.83 2.46 -2.14
CA GLY A 81 9.40 3.09 -0.95
C GLY A 81 8.38 3.18 0.20
N TRP A 82 7.17 3.68 -0.09
CA TRP A 82 6.07 3.71 0.87
C TRP A 82 5.74 2.31 1.40
N GLN A 83 5.69 1.31 0.53
CA GLN A 83 5.45 -0.06 0.96
C GLN A 83 6.54 -0.55 1.93
N ALA A 84 7.81 -0.18 1.72
CA ALA A 84 8.89 -0.55 2.64
C ALA A 84 8.72 0.12 4.00
N PHE A 85 8.31 1.40 4.00
CA PHE A 85 8.01 2.15 5.22
C PHE A 85 6.87 1.49 6.02
N MET A 86 5.77 1.14 5.35
CA MET A 86 4.64 0.43 5.97
C MET A 86 5.08 -0.92 6.55
N GLU A 87 5.83 -1.71 5.79
CA GLU A 87 6.33 -3.01 6.26
C GLU A 87 7.21 -2.86 7.52
N GLU A 88 8.06 -1.84 7.57
CA GLU A 88 8.90 -1.53 8.74
C GLU A 88 8.08 -1.13 9.98
N ILE A 89 7.05 -0.30 9.80
CA ILE A 89 6.13 0.07 10.88
C ILE A 89 5.45 -1.16 11.46
N VAL A 90 4.94 -2.07 10.61
CA VAL A 90 4.25 -3.29 11.05
C VAL A 90 5.22 -4.25 11.75
N VAL A 91 6.44 -4.42 11.25
CA VAL A 91 7.47 -5.25 11.89
C VAL A 91 7.77 -4.76 13.31
N ASN A 92 7.99 -3.45 13.47
CA ASN A 92 8.30 -2.87 14.77
C ASN A 92 7.09 -2.96 15.73
N TRP A 93 5.87 -2.78 15.21
CA TRP A 93 4.66 -2.90 16.00
C TRP A 93 4.40 -4.32 16.54
N ILE A 94 4.77 -5.36 15.77
CA ILE A 94 4.68 -6.76 16.23
C ILE A 94 5.60 -7.02 17.43
N ASP A 95 6.78 -6.40 17.44
CA ASP A 95 7.75 -6.56 18.52
C ASP A 95 7.33 -5.73 19.75
N GLU A 96 6.93 -4.48 19.54
CA GLU A 96 6.49 -3.55 20.59
C GLU A 96 5.29 -2.70 20.11
N PRO A 97 4.04 -3.07 20.46
CA PRO A 97 2.83 -2.41 19.97
C PRO A 97 2.58 -1.09 20.72
N THR A 98 3.36 -0.05 20.40
CA THR A 98 3.26 1.29 21.01
C THR A 98 2.08 2.14 20.54
N LEU A 99 1.43 1.74 19.44
CA LEU A 99 0.25 2.38 18.85
C LEU A 99 -0.94 1.42 18.90
N GLU A 100 -2.17 1.93 18.95
CA GLU A 100 -3.32 1.09 18.63
C GLU A 100 -3.25 0.64 17.16
N ARG A 101 -3.77 -0.55 16.82
CA ARG A 101 -3.76 -1.08 15.44
C ARG A 101 -4.35 -0.08 14.44
N GLY A 102 -5.44 0.59 14.81
CA GLY A 102 -6.09 1.61 13.98
C GLY A 102 -5.18 2.80 13.70
N GLU A 103 -4.47 3.29 14.72
CA GLU A 103 -3.53 4.41 14.57
C GLU A 103 -2.36 4.06 13.66
N MET A 104 -1.86 2.83 13.74
CA MET A 104 -0.82 2.30 12.86
C MET A 104 -1.29 2.24 11.40
N VAL A 105 -2.49 1.70 11.15
CA VAL A 105 -3.10 1.65 9.80
C VAL A 105 -3.29 3.05 9.24
N ASP A 106 -3.85 3.96 10.04
CA ASP A 106 -4.05 5.37 9.64
C ASP A 106 -2.72 6.07 9.33
N LEU A 107 -1.65 5.78 10.08
CA LEU A 107 -0.31 6.32 9.78
C LEU A 107 0.20 5.82 8.42
N CYS A 108 0.10 4.52 8.16
CA CYS A 108 0.54 3.93 6.90
C CYS A 108 -0.22 4.54 5.72
N GLU A 109 -1.53 4.71 5.86
CA GLU A 109 -2.37 5.34 4.84
C GLU A 109 -2.04 6.83 4.65
N ARG A 110 -1.90 7.62 5.72
CA ARG A 110 -1.55 9.04 5.60
C ARG A 110 -0.22 9.26 4.88
N ILE A 111 0.81 8.47 5.18
CA ILE A 111 2.11 8.61 4.54
C ILE A 111 2.02 8.31 3.03
N PHE A 112 1.14 7.40 2.60
CA PHE A 112 0.89 7.19 1.16
C PHE A 112 0.52 8.50 0.47
N TYR A 113 -0.46 9.22 1.01
CA TYR A 113 -0.93 10.49 0.43
C TYR A 113 0.15 11.58 0.48
N HIS A 114 0.98 11.61 1.53
CA HIS A 114 2.12 12.53 1.61
C HIS A 114 3.23 12.22 0.60
N CYS A 115 3.36 10.98 0.15
CA CYS A 115 4.33 10.59 -0.87
C CYS A 115 3.91 11.02 -2.29
N LEU A 116 2.61 11.18 -2.58
CA LEU A 116 2.13 11.47 -3.93
C LEU A 116 2.68 12.80 -4.50
N PRO A 117 2.69 13.93 -3.77
CA PRO A 117 3.30 15.17 -4.26
C PRO A 117 4.80 15.04 -4.52
N ALA A 118 5.52 14.28 -3.69
CA ALA A 118 6.94 14.02 -3.88
C ALA A 118 7.21 13.19 -5.15
N ALA A 119 6.24 12.37 -5.58
CA ALA A 119 6.29 11.65 -6.85
C ALA A 119 5.91 12.50 -8.07
N GLY A 120 5.59 13.79 -7.88
CA GLY A 120 5.11 14.68 -8.93
C GLY A 120 3.63 14.54 -9.26
N ILE A 121 2.84 13.88 -8.41
CA ILE A 121 1.38 13.79 -8.55
C ILE A 121 0.77 15.03 -7.89
N SER A 122 0.14 15.89 -8.68
CA SER A 122 -0.38 17.16 -8.18
C SER A 122 -1.61 16.98 -7.30
N VAL A 123 -1.87 17.95 -6.43
CA VAL A 123 -3.06 17.96 -5.57
C VAL A 123 -4.34 17.98 -6.42
N GLU A 124 -4.31 18.68 -7.56
CA GLU A 124 -5.42 18.72 -8.51
C GLU A 124 -5.69 17.33 -9.10
N GLN A 125 -4.65 16.55 -9.43
CA GLN A 125 -4.82 15.17 -9.89
C GLN A 125 -5.41 14.27 -8.80
N ILE A 126 -4.98 14.44 -7.54
CA ILE A 126 -5.50 13.68 -6.40
C ILE A 126 -6.99 14.01 -6.15
N VAL A 127 -7.34 15.30 -6.18
CA VAL A 127 -8.72 15.75 -5.99
C VAL A 127 -9.60 15.30 -7.16
N ALA A 128 -9.14 15.45 -8.40
CA ALA A 128 -9.87 15.01 -9.58
C ALA A 128 -10.13 13.50 -9.56
N ALA A 129 -9.12 12.70 -9.18
CA ALA A 129 -9.25 11.26 -9.01
C ALA A 129 -10.29 10.89 -7.94
N THR A 130 -10.27 11.56 -6.79
CA THR A 130 -11.21 11.31 -5.68
C THR A 130 -12.64 11.70 -6.03
N VAL A 131 -12.83 12.83 -6.72
CA VAL A 131 -14.15 13.30 -7.18
C VAL A 131 -14.72 12.39 -8.28
N ALA A 132 -13.89 11.96 -9.24
CA ALA A 132 -14.32 11.05 -10.29
C ALA A 132 -14.78 9.69 -9.73
N ALA A 133 -14.07 9.17 -8.72
CA ALA A 133 -14.44 7.92 -8.08
C ALA A 133 -15.78 8.00 -7.35
N THR A 134 -15.97 9.03 -6.52
CA THR A 134 -17.22 9.25 -5.78
C THR A 134 -18.41 9.47 -6.71
N ALA A 135 -18.21 10.12 -7.86
CA ALA A 135 -19.27 10.28 -8.88
C ALA A 135 -19.65 8.96 -9.55
N SER A 136 -18.68 8.09 -9.86
CA SER A 136 -18.93 6.77 -10.45
C SER A 136 -19.68 5.84 -9.48
N GLU A 137 -19.37 5.91 -8.19
CA GLU A 137 -20.02 5.11 -7.13
C GLU A 137 -21.48 5.54 -6.89
N SER A 138 -21.75 6.84 -6.92
CA SER A 138 -23.10 7.38 -6.77
C SER A 138 -24.02 6.99 -7.94
N GLY A 139 -23.48 6.93 -9.16
CA GLY A 139 -24.21 6.47 -10.35
C GLY A 139 -24.54 4.97 -10.33
N ALA A 140 -23.68 4.13 -9.74
CA ALA A 140 -23.91 2.69 -9.62
C ALA A 140 -25.01 2.33 -8.59
N THR A 141 -25.29 3.21 -7.63
CA THR A 141 -26.30 2.98 -6.58
C THR A 141 -27.71 3.41 -7.00
N GLN A 142 -27.87 4.09 -8.15
CA GLN A 142 -29.16 4.61 -8.65
C GLN A 142 -29.82 3.76 -9.74
N LEU A 143 -29.30 2.56 -10.05
CA LEU A 143 -29.86 1.60 -11.01
C LEU A 143 -30.36 0.34 -10.30
#